data_AF-X1JDI4-F1
#
_entry.id   AF-X1JDI4-F1
#
_cell.length_a   1.000
_cell.length_b   1.000
_cell.length_c   1.000
_cell.angle_alpha   90.00
_cell.angle_beta   90.00
_cell.angle_gamma   90.00
#
_symmetry.space_group_name_H-M   'P 1'
#
loop_
_entity.id
_entity.type
_entity.pdbx_description
1 polymer ?
#
loop_
_entity_poly.entity_id
_entity_poly.type
_entity_poly.pdbx_seq_one_letter_code
_entity_poly.pdbx_strand_id
1 'polypeptide(L)'
;MMNVNNKLIIAKYIDENKEGIIQKYKENMPISKIAESYGIKESTIYLRLIKWGAKIKRYGVVRRRRNERPIRQKRKFSPELQAKMEKNTKINNKYIKFYSTVDTGNDKFLVRNILKKSRAVADE
;
A
#
# COMPACT_ATOMS: atom_id res chain seq x y z
N MET A 1 0.62 25.23 -2.98
CA MET A 1 -0.57 24.40 -2.64
C MET A 1 -1.78 25.01 -3.34
N MET A 2 -2.67 24.22 -3.96
CA MET A 2 -3.92 24.78 -4.53
C MET A 2 -4.90 25.12 -3.40
N ASN A 3 -5.39 26.37 -3.39
CA ASN A 3 -6.43 26.85 -2.47
C ASN A 3 -7.69 25.98 -2.55
N VAL A 4 -8.31 25.72 -1.40
CA VAL A 4 -9.46 24.82 -1.26
C VAL A 4 -10.65 25.27 -2.12
N ASN A 5 -10.88 26.58 -2.23
CA ASN A 5 -11.94 27.15 -3.08
C ASN A 5 -11.75 26.81 -4.58
N ASN A 6 -10.51 26.84 -5.07
CA ASN A 6 -10.22 26.52 -6.47
C ASN A 6 -10.54 25.06 -6.78
N LYS A 7 -10.35 24.14 -5.81
CA LYS A 7 -10.69 22.72 -5.98
C LYS A 7 -12.20 22.51 -6.13
N LEU A 8 -13.01 23.24 -5.36
CA LEU A 8 -14.47 23.14 -5.42
C LEU A 8 -15.02 23.69 -6.75
N ILE A 9 -14.46 24.78 -7.25
CA ILE A 9 -14.83 25.37 -8.54
C ILE A 9 -14.52 24.39 -9.69
N ILE A 10 -13.31 23.82 -9.70
CA ILE A 10 -12.90 22.82 -10.70
C ILE A 10 -13.81 21.58 -10.63
N ALA A 11 -14.16 21.13 -9.42
CA ALA A 11 -15.04 19.99 -9.25
C ALA A 11 -16.44 20.22 -9.82
N LYS A 12 -17.04 21.40 -9.61
CA LYS A 12 -18.34 21.78 -10.19
C LYS A 12 -18.28 21.86 -11.70
N TYR A 13 -17.26 22.54 -12.24
CA TYR A 13 -17.06 22.66 -13.69
C TYR A 13 -16.96 21.30 -14.40
N ILE A 14 -16.28 20.32 -13.80
CA ILE A 14 -16.21 18.96 -14.36
C ILE A 14 -17.57 18.25 -14.32
N ASP A 15 -18.32 18.43 -13.24
CA ASP A 15 -19.64 17.81 -13.08
C ASP A 15 -20.66 18.40 -14.07
N GLU A 16 -20.57 19.69 -14.37
CA GLU A 16 -21.35 20.36 -15.43
C GLU A 16 -20.98 19.85 -16.83
N ASN A 17 -19.70 19.58 -17.08
CA ASN A 17 -19.20 19.07 -18.37
C ASN A 17 -19.22 17.53 -18.47
N LYS A 18 -19.99 16.86 -17.60
CA LYS A 18 -20.05 15.40 -17.51
C LYS A 18 -20.29 14.72 -18.85
N GLU A 19 -21.30 15.16 -19.60
CA GLU A 19 -21.72 14.51 -20.84
C GLU A 19 -20.64 14.59 -21.93
N GLY A 20 -20.02 15.77 -22.09
CA GLY A 20 -18.92 15.97 -23.03
C GLY A 20 -17.70 15.12 -22.71
N ILE A 21 -17.38 14.94 -21.42
CA ILE A 21 -16.28 14.07 -20.98
C ILE A 21 -16.58 12.59 -21.30
N ILE A 22 -17.81 12.14 -21.04
CA ILE A 22 -18.23 10.77 -21.33
C ILE A 22 -18.22 10.50 -22.84
N GLN A 23 -18.68 11.46 -23.65
CA GLN A 23 -18.71 11.33 -25.10
C GLN A 23 -17.30 11.21 -25.69
N LYS A 24 -16.39 12.12 -25.31
CA LYS A 24 -14.96 12.04 -25.69
C LYS A 24 -14.33 10.71 -25.29
N TYR A 25 -14.67 10.19 -24.10
CA TYR A 25 -14.19 8.89 -23.65
C TYR A 25 -14.74 7.73 -24.50
N LYS A 26 -16.01 7.78 -24.91
CA LYS A 26 -16.64 6.79 -25.79
C LYS A 26 -16.02 6.79 -27.20
N GLU A 27 -15.56 7.95 -27.68
CA GLU A 27 -14.82 8.11 -28.94
C GLU A 27 -13.38 7.54 -28.88
N ASN A 28 -13.03 6.80 -27.82
CA ASN A 28 -11.69 6.25 -27.56
C ASN A 28 -10.60 7.32 -27.39
N MET A 29 -10.95 8.55 -27.04
CA MET A 29 -9.95 9.55 -26.66
C MET A 29 -9.26 9.11 -25.35
N PRO A 30 -7.92 9.11 -25.27
CA PRO A 30 -7.22 8.74 -24.06
C PRO A 30 -7.50 9.74 -22.94
N ILE A 31 -7.59 9.24 -21.70
CA ILE A 31 -7.89 10.05 -20.50
C ILE A 31 -6.88 11.20 -20.34
N SER A 32 -5.62 10.99 -20.74
CA SER A 32 -4.58 12.01 -20.77
C SER A 32 -4.99 13.25 -21.58
N LYS A 33 -5.36 13.04 -22.85
CA LYS A 33 -5.80 14.13 -23.74
C LYS A 33 -7.09 14.80 -23.28
N ILE A 34 -8.02 14.04 -22.72
CA ILE A 34 -9.23 14.62 -22.11
C ILE A 34 -8.82 15.53 -20.96
N ALA A 35 -7.96 15.06 -20.05
CA ALA A 35 -7.50 15.82 -18.91
C ALA A 35 -6.74 17.10 -19.31
N GLU A 36 -5.89 17.02 -20.34
CA GLU A 36 -5.21 18.19 -20.94
C GLU A 36 -6.21 19.20 -21.48
N SER A 37 -7.25 18.77 -22.19
CA SER A 37 -8.27 19.68 -22.77
C SER A 37 -9.03 20.50 -21.72
N TYR A 38 -9.13 19.98 -20.50
CA TYR A 38 -9.76 20.68 -19.37
C TYR A 38 -8.74 21.23 -18.37
N GLY A 39 -7.43 21.12 -18.61
CA GLY A 39 -6.36 21.63 -17.74
C GLY A 39 -6.27 20.93 -16.37
N ILE A 40 -6.66 19.66 -16.27
CA ILE A 40 -6.76 18.92 -15.00
C ILE A 40 -5.85 17.69 -15.01
N LYS A 41 -5.55 17.16 -13.83
CA LYS A 41 -4.84 15.87 -13.69
C LYS A 41 -5.68 14.70 -14.20
N GLU A 42 -5.02 13.77 -14.89
CA GLU A 42 -5.62 12.53 -15.42
C GLU A 42 -6.37 11.73 -14.35
N SER A 43 -5.81 11.67 -13.14
CA SER A 43 -6.40 10.97 -11.99
C SER A 43 -7.81 11.48 -11.66
N THR A 44 -8.07 12.78 -11.84
CA THR A 44 -9.38 13.38 -11.54
C THR A 44 -10.43 12.92 -12.54
N ILE A 45 -10.10 12.95 -13.84
CA ILE A 45 -10.99 12.45 -14.90
C ILE A 45 -11.24 10.96 -14.74
N TYR A 46 -10.20 10.18 -14.45
CA TYR A 46 -10.32 8.74 -14.15
C TYR A 46 -11.32 8.47 -13.02
N LEU A 47 -11.18 9.14 -11.87
CA LEU A 47 -12.08 8.95 -10.73
C LEU A 47 -13.52 9.37 -11.04
N ARG A 48 -13.71 10.43 -11.84
CA ARG A 48 -15.04 10.90 -12.26
C ARG A 48 -15.72 9.92 -13.22
N LEU A 49 -14.98 9.38 -14.18
CA LEU A 49 -15.48 8.34 -15.08
C LEU A 49 -15.94 7.09 -14.30
N ILE A 50 -15.19 6.67 -13.27
CA ILE A 50 -15.63 5.59 -12.36
C ILE A 50 -16.93 5.98 -11.65
N LYS A 51 -16.98 7.19 -11.06
CA LYS A 51 -18.15 7.67 -10.32
C LYS A 51 -19.41 7.73 -11.19
N TRP A 52 -19.26 8.05 -12.48
CA TRP A 52 -20.35 8.09 -13.45
C TRP A 52 -20.67 6.73 -14.09
N GLY A 53 -20.00 5.65 -13.67
CA GLY A 53 -20.28 4.29 -14.13
C GLY A 53 -19.70 3.94 -15.50
N ALA A 54 -18.76 4.74 -16.03
CA ALA A 54 -18.09 4.39 -17.27
C ALA A 54 -17.19 3.17 -17.08
N LYS A 55 -17.34 2.14 -17.93
CA LYS A 55 -16.47 0.96 -17.92
C LYS A 55 -15.07 1.35 -18.39
N ILE A 56 -14.17 1.57 -17.44
CA ILE A 56 -12.79 1.92 -17.77
C ILE A 56 -12.09 0.71 -18.37
N LYS A 57 -11.66 0.83 -19.62
CA LYS A 57 -10.73 -0.12 -20.24
C LYS A 57 -9.47 -0.11 -19.40
N ARG A 58 -9.25 -1.17 -18.61
CA ARG A 58 -7.98 -1.36 -17.91
C ARG A 58 -6.93 -1.57 -18.98
N TYR A 59 -6.29 -0.49 -19.42
CA TYR A 59 -5.00 -0.58 -20.08
C TYR A 59 -4.12 -1.31 -19.10
N GLY A 60 -3.69 -2.52 -19.48
CA GLY A 60 -3.00 -3.44 -18.61
C GLY A 60 -1.84 -2.71 -17.94
N VAL A 61 -2.05 -2.29 -16.70
CA VAL A 61 -0.96 -1.85 -15.85
C VAL A 61 -0.14 -3.12 -15.73
N VAL A 62 0.94 -3.20 -16.51
CA VAL A 62 1.93 -4.26 -16.37
C VAL A 62 2.31 -4.15 -14.91
N ARG A 63 1.80 -5.07 -14.09
CA ARG A 63 2.18 -5.16 -12.69
C ARG A 63 3.67 -5.39 -12.75
N ARG A 64 4.48 -4.33 -12.57
CA ARG A 64 5.93 -4.42 -12.50
C ARG A 64 6.21 -5.61 -11.62
N ARG A 65 6.82 -6.66 -12.19
CA ARG A 65 7.01 -7.90 -11.45
C ARG A 65 7.78 -7.53 -10.19
N ARG A 66 7.50 -8.17 -9.06
CA ARG A 66 8.09 -7.83 -7.75
C ARG A 66 9.63 -7.72 -7.80
N ASN A 67 10.24 -8.34 -8.81
CA ASN A 67 11.66 -8.40 -9.15
C ASN A 67 12.22 -7.13 -9.82
N GLU A 68 11.38 -6.21 -10.30
CA GLU A 68 11.80 -4.89 -10.85
C GLU A 68 11.97 -3.82 -9.76
N ARG A 69 11.70 -4.17 -8.50
CA ARG A 69 12.04 -3.27 -7.40
C ARG A 69 13.57 -3.15 -7.38
N PRO A 70 14.15 -1.93 -7.40
CA PRO A 70 15.59 -1.79 -7.28
C PRO A 70 16.03 -2.53 -6.02
N ILE A 71 17.00 -3.43 -6.18
CA ILE A 71 17.61 -4.16 -5.06
C ILE A 71 18.01 -3.08 -4.07
N ARG A 72 17.35 -3.05 -2.90
CA ARG A 72 17.69 -2.07 -1.86
C ARG A 72 19.19 -2.24 -1.61
N GLN A 73 19.98 -1.21 -1.92
CA GLN A 73 21.42 -1.25 -1.68
C GLN A 73 21.61 -1.61 -0.21
N LYS A 74 22.27 -2.74 0.06
CA LYS A 74 22.58 -3.14 1.43
C LYS A 74 23.41 -2.00 2.02
N ARG A 75 22.96 -1.43 3.15
CA ARG A 75 23.72 -0.40 3.86
C ARG A 75 25.08 -1.00 4.23
N LYS A 76 26.17 -0.39 3.75
CA LYS A 76 27.52 -0.74 4.19
C LYS A 76 27.71 -0.09 5.57
N PHE A 77 27.75 -0.91 6.62
CA PHE A 77 28.00 -0.42 7.98
C PHE A 77 29.46 -0.01 8.14
N SER A 78 29.75 0.92 9.06
CA SER A 78 31.12 1.26 9.42
C SER A 78 31.85 0.06 10.03
N PRO A 79 33.18 -0.05 9.87
CA PRO A 79 33.94 -1.17 10.43
C PRO A 79 33.81 -1.29 11.95
N GLU A 80 33.70 -0.17 12.67
CA GLU A 80 33.46 -0.16 14.11
C GLU A 80 32.11 -0.77 14.49
N LEU A 81 31.07 -0.47 13.71
CA LEU A 81 29.72 -0.99 13.96
C LEU A 81 29.65 -2.48 13.68
N GLN A 82 30.36 -2.95 12.64
CA GLN A 82 30.50 -4.38 12.35
C GLN A 82 31.16 -5.12 13.51
N ALA A 83 32.29 -4.61 14.02
CA ALA A 83 32.98 -5.21 15.17
C ALA A 83 32.10 -5.24 16.44
N LYS A 84 31.30 -4.21 16.68
CA LYS A 84 30.32 -4.19 17.78
C LYS A 84 29.23 -5.25 17.59
N MET A 85 28.69 -5.38 16.39
CA MET A 85 27.67 -6.40 16.09
C MET A 85 28.20 -7.83 16.25
N GLU A 86 29.43 -8.09 15.82
CA GLU A 86 30.08 -9.40 15.99
C GLU A 86 30.29 -9.75 17.45
N LYS A 87 30.80 -8.79 18.26
CA LYS A 87 30.95 -8.98 19.71
C LYS A 87 29.59 -9.25 20.37
N ASN A 88 28.55 -8.51 20.02
CA ASN A 88 27.20 -8.72 20.54
C ASN A 88 26.65 -10.09 20.15
N THR A 89 26.90 -10.54 18.92
CA THR A 89 26.49 -11.87 18.44
C THR A 89 27.22 -12.97 19.22
N LYS A 90 28.52 -12.80 19.49
CA LYS A 90 29.32 -13.73 20.31
C LYS A 90 28.81 -13.83 21.74
N ILE A 91 28.46 -12.70 22.35
CA ILE A 91 27.87 -12.62 23.70
C ILE A 91 26.50 -13.32 23.69
N ASN A 92 25.63 -12.99 22.74
CA ASN A 92 24.29 -13.57 22.64
C ASN A 92 24.36 -15.10 22.45
N ASN A 93 25.21 -15.61 21.57
CA ASN A 93 25.38 -17.05 21.39
C ASN A 93 25.93 -17.76 22.63
N LYS A 94 26.70 -17.05 23.47
CA LYS A 94 27.24 -17.61 24.71
C LYS A 94 26.18 -17.70 25.82
N TYR A 95 25.28 -16.72 25.91
CA TYR A 95 24.37 -16.58 27.06
C TYR A 95 22.90 -16.89 26.74
N ILE A 96 22.47 -16.80 25.49
CA ILE A 96 21.11 -17.11 25.07
C ILE A 96 21.06 -18.58 24.65
N LYS A 97 20.55 -19.43 25.55
CA LYS A 97 20.23 -20.82 25.23
C LYS A 97 18.93 -20.85 24.42
N PHE A 98 19.03 -21.16 23.14
CA PHE A 98 17.86 -21.46 22.33
C PHE A 98 17.42 -22.89 22.60
N TYR A 99 16.25 -23.06 23.21
CA TYR A 99 15.59 -24.35 23.26
C TYR A 99 14.65 -24.44 22.07
N SER A 100 14.79 -25.49 21.26
CA SER A 100 13.80 -25.81 20.24
C SER A 100 12.58 -26.38 20.96
N THR A 101 11.51 -25.61 21.08
CA THR A 101 10.21 -26.19 21.44
C THR A 101 9.69 -26.91 20.20
N VAL A 102 9.49 -28.22 20.31
CA VAL A 102 8.70 -28.95 19.31
C VAL A 102 7.27 -28.49 19.54
N ASP A 103 6.72 -27.75 18.57
CA ASP A 103 5.31 -27.37 18.57
C ASP A 103 4.47 -28.65 18.45
N THR A 104 4.15 -29.30 19.58
CA THR A 104 3.16 -30.37 19.56
C THR A 104 1.77 -29.76 19.40
N GLY A 105 0.87 -30.46 18.70
CA GLY A 105 -0.50 -29.98 18.53
C GLY A 105 -1.19 -29.70 19.86
N ASN A 106 -0.86 -30.48 20.89
CA ASN A 106 -1.40 -30.35 22.24
C ASN A 106 -0.98 -29.05 22.94
N ASP A 107 0.26 -28.60 22.75
CA ASP A 107 0.76 -27.35 23.35
C ASP A 107 0.02 -26.13 22.79
N LYS A 108 -0.31 -26.15 21.49
CA LYS A 108 -1.12 -25.10 20.84
C LYS A 108 -2.52 -25.04 21.42
N PHE A 109 -3.13 -26.18 21.74
CA PHE A 109 -4.45 -26.22 22.38
C PHE A 109 -4.38 -25.73 23.83
N LEU A 110 -3.36 -26.12 24.59
CA LEU A 110 -3.17 -25.68 25.98
C LEU A 110 -3.02 -24.16 26.05
N VAL A 111 -2.11 -23.57 25.26
CA VAL A 111 -1.89 -22.12 25.21
C VAL A 111 -3.16 -21.38 24.80
N ARG A 112 -3.90 -21.91 23.81
CA ARG A 112 -5.15 -21.30 23.33
C ARG A 112 -6.25 -21.33 24.40
N ASN A 113 -6.33 -22.41 25.19
CA ASN A 113 -7.28 -22.53 26.28
C ASN A 113 -6.93 -21.60 27.46
N ILE A 114 -5.65 -21.47 27.81
CA ILE A 114 -5.18 -20.54 28.84
C ILE A 114 -5.52 -19.10 28.44
N LEU A 115 -5.24 -18.70 27.20
CA LEU A 115 -5.54 -17.35 26.69
C LEU A 115 -7.04 -17.05 26.62
N LYS A 116 -7.88 -18.06 26.33
CA LYS A 116 -9.33 -17.92 26.38
C LYS A 116 -9.81 -17.71 27.82
N LYS A 117 -9.29 -18.51 28.76
CA LYS A 117 -9.67 -18.43 30.18
C LYS A 117 -9.24 -17.10 30.81
N SER A 118 -8.05 -16.59 30.49
CA SER A 118 -7.59 -15.30 31.00
C SER A 118 -8.39 -14.11 30.46
N ARG A 119 -8.93 -14.21 29.23
CA ARG A 119 -9.83 -13.17 28.68
C ARG A 119 -11.20 -13.20 29.36
N ALA A 120 -11.76 -14.39 29.57
CA ALA A 120 -13.03 -14.53 30.27
C ALA A 120 -12.99 -13.96 31.70
N VAL A 121 -11.87 -14.12 32.42
CA VAL A 121 -11.67 -13.56 33.77
C VAL A 121 -11.43 -12.04 33.75
N ALA A 122 -10.98 -11.47 32.63
CA ALA A 122 -10.75 -10.03 32.51
C ALA A 122 -11.99 -9.24 32.06
N ASP A 123 -12.99 -9.95 31.51
CA ASP A 123 -14.26 -9.40 31.03
C ASP A 123 -15.42 -9.62 32.05
N GLU A 124 -15.13 -10.21 33.23
CA GLU A 124 -15.99 -10.28 34.43
C GLU A 124 -15.64 -9.16 35.41
#